data_AF-A0A7L1MMC5-F1
#
_entry.id   AF-A0A7L1MMC5-F1
#
_cell.length_a   1.000
_cell.length_b   1.000
_cell.length_c   1.000
_cell.angle_alpha   90.00
_cell.angle_beta   90.00
_cell.angle_gamma   90.00
#
_symmetry.space_group_name_H-M   'P 1'
#
loop_
_entity.id
_entity.type
_entity.pdbx_description
1 polymer ?
#
loop_
_entity_poly.entity_id
_entity_poly.type
_entity_poly.pdbx_seq_one_letter_code
_entity_poly.pdbx_strand_id
1 'polypeptide(L)' 'LFWYQVRQGQAPELLSYQSGSGSRHSGRISTHLNTTGKSSVLQLEEVHLSDSALYLCAVQ' A
#
# COMPACT_ATOMS: atom_id res chain seq x y z
N LEU A 1 1.20 10.10 1.38
CA LEU A 1 0.55 9.07 0.55
C LEU A 1 0.30 7.84 1.40
N PHE A 2 -0.92 7.35 1.37
CA PHE A 2 -1.42 6.27 2.22
C PHE A 2 -1.84 5.08 1.35
N TRP A 3 -1.50 3.88 1.81
CA TRP A 3 -1.99 2.63 1.26
C TRP A 3 -2.88 1.94 2.27
N TYR A 4 -4.07 1.52 1.85
CA TYR A 4 -5.02 0.79 2.68
C TYR A 4 -5.40 -0.55 2.05
N GLN A 5 -5.72 -1.52 2.91
CA GLN A 5 -6.42 -2.74 2.54
C GLN A 5 -7.85 -2.68 3.08
N VAL A 6 -8.83 -3.08 2.28
CA VAL A 6 -10.22 -3.23 2.71
C VAL A 6 -10.66 -4.66 2.41
N ARG A 7 -10.81 -5.45 3.48
CA ARG A 7 -11.36 -6.81 3.41
C ARG A 7 -12.88 -6.76 3.47
N GLN A 8 -13.54 -7.78 2.94
CA GLN A 8 -15.00 -7.82 2.90
C GLN A 8 -15.61 -7.67 4.30
N GLY A 9 -16.48 -6.68 4.48
CA GLY A 9 -17.15 -6.39 5.75
C GLY A 9 -16.25 -5.77 6.82
N GLN A 10 -15.02 -5.35 6.49
CA GLN A 10 -14.08 -4.72 7.42
C GLN A 10 -13.87 -3.24 7.08
N ALA A 11 -13.48 -2.45 8.08
CA ALA A 11 -13.04 -1.08 7.87
C ALA A 11 -11.66 -1.06 7.15
N PRO A 12 -11.29 0.05 6.48
CA PRO A 12 -9.97 0.19 5.89
C PRO A 12 -8.85 0.07 6.93
N GLU A 13 -7.88 -0.82 6.66
CA GLU A 13 -6.68 -1.01 7.45
C GLU A 13 -5.48 -0.32 6.78
N LEU A 14 -4.72 0.47 7.53
CA LEU A 14 -3.54 1.15 7.00
C LEU A 14 -2.38 0.16 6.81
N LEU A 15 -1.94 0.00 5.56
CA LEU A 15 -0.78 -0.84 5.23
C LEU A 15 0.53 -0.05 5.31
N SER A 16 0.54 1.18 4.80
CA SER A 16 1.75 1.99 4.71
C SER A 16 1.43 3.48 4.58
N TYR A 17 2.33 4.30 5.12
CA TYR A 17 2.32 5.75 5.01
C TYR A 17 3.71 6.26 4.65
N GLN A 18 3.77 7.14 3.64
CA GLN A 18 4.99 7.81 3.22
C GLN A 18 4.72 9.29 2.89
N SER A 19 5.52 10.19 3.46
CA SER A 19 5.46 11.64 3.18
C SER A 19 6.54 12.10 2.19
N GLY A 20 7.67 11.40 2.13
CA GLY A 20 8.79 11.69 1.22
C GLY A 20 9.01 10.56 0.21
N SER A 21 9.77 10.86 -0.85
CA SER A 21 10.17 9.85 -1.82
C SER A 21 11.00 8.74 -1.18
N GLY A 22 10.89 7.52 -1.71
CA GLY A 22 11.67 6.37 -1.27
C GLY A 22 10.86 5.09 -1.16
N SER A 23 11.48 4.07 -0.58
CA SER A 23 10.88 2.75 -0.35
C SER A 23 10.67 2.49 1.13
N ARG A 24 9.58 1.83 1.48
CA ARG A 24 9.29 1.28 2.80
C ARG A 24 8.93 -0.19 2.67
N HIS A 25 9.53 -1.03 3.51
CA HIS A 25 9.32 -2.47 3.55
C HIS A 25 8.72 -2.88 4.90
N SER A 26 7.74 -3.78 4.88
CA SER A 26 7.06 -4.31 6.06
C SER A 26 6.50 -5.70 5.75
N GLY A 27 7.18 -6.74 6.23
CA GLY A 27 6.81 -8.13 5.94
C GLY A 27 6.79 -8.39 4.43
N ARG A 28 5.71 -8.96 3.91
CA ARG A 28 5.56 -9.23 2.46
C ARG A 28 5.21 -7.98 1.63
N ILE A 29 5.03 -6.82 2.25
CA ILE A 29 4.62 -5.59 1.56
C ILE A 29 5.81 -4.63 1.44
N SER A 30 6.07 -4.20 0.22
CA SER A 30 6.99 -3.11 -0.12
C SER A 30 6.21 -1.99 -0.79
N THR A 31 6.47 -0.74 -0.41
CA THR A 31 5.83 0.43 -1.04
C THR A 31 6.89 1.43 -1.48
N HIS A 32 6.74 2.00 -2.66
CA HIS A 32 7.61 3.04 -3.19
C HIS A 32 6.81 4.30 -3.48
N LEU A 33 7.28 5.45 -3.03
CA LEU A 33 6.74 6.76 -3.36
C LEU A 33 7.73 7.52 -4.24
N ASN A 34 7.27 7.95 -5.41
CA ASN A 34 7.99 8.87 -6.29
C ASN A 34 7.25 10.21 -6.31
N THR A 35 7.73 11.19 -5.55
CA THR A 35 7.10 12.52 -5.48
C THR A 35 7.30 13.32 -6.76
N THR A 36 8.41 13.13 -7.45
CA THR A 36 8.71 13.80 -8.73
C THR A 36 7.81 13.27 -9.85
N GLY A 37 7.70 11.94 -9.95
CA GLY A 37 6.85 11.24 -10.92
C GLY A 37 5.37 11.15 -10.53
N LYS A 38 5.00 11.68 -9.36
CA LYS A 38 3.63 11.65 -8.79
C LYS A 38 3.00 10.27 -8.81
N SER A 39 3.77 9.26 -8.45
CA SER A 39 3.32 7.87 -8.46
C SER A 39 3.67 7.17 -7.16
N SER A 40 2.90 6.14 -6.84
CA SER A 40 3.24 5.19 -5.81
C SER A 40 2.92 3.78 -6.25
N VAL A 41 3.75 2.85 -5.81
CA VAL A 41 3.61 1.43 -6.08
C VAL A 41 3.54 0.71 -4.74
N LEU A 42 2.60 -0.23 -4.63
CA LEU A 42 2.59 -1.26 -3.60
C LEU A 42 2.92 -2.59 -4.27
N GLN A 43 3.95 -3.25 -3.77
CA GLN A 43 4.36 -4.58 -4.16
C GLN A 43 4.07 -5.52 -2.99
N LEU A 44 3.33 -6.59 -3.29
CA LEU A 44 3.07 -7.68 -2.37
C LEU A 44 3.81 -8.92 -2.87
N GLU A 45 4.70 -9.44 -2.05
CA GLU A 45 5.46 -10.66 -2.31
C GLU A 45 4.60 -11.89 -2.00
N GLU A 46 4.79 -12.95 -2.79
CA GLU A 46 4.12 -14.25 -2.59
C GLU A 46 2.62 -14.12 -2.36
N VAL A 47 1.88 -13.64 -3.38
CA VAL A 47 0.44 -13.41 -3.25
C VAL A 47 -0.29 -14.73 -2.96
N HIS A 48 -1.05 -14.75 -1.86
CA HIS A 48 -1.91 -15.87 -1.46
C HIS A 48 -3.39 -15.52 -1.64
N LEU A 49 -4.26 -16.53 -1.64
CA LEU A 49 -5.71 -16.34 -1.69
C LEU A 49 -6.23 -15.43 -0.56
N SER A 50 -5.63 -15.53 0.63
CA SER A 50 -5.95 -14.67 1.78
C SER A 50 -5.66 -13.19 1.57
N ASP A 51 -4.88 -12.82 0.54
CA ASP A 51 -4.55 -11.43 0.24
C ASP A 51 -5.63 -10.76 -0.64
N SER A 52 -6.67 -11.50 -1.03
CA SER A 52 -7.82 -10.99 -1.78
C SER A 52 -8.54 -9.89 -1.00
N ALA A 53 -8.43 -8.66 -1.49
CA ALA A 53 -9.00 -7.47 -0.87
C ALA A 53 -9.04 -6.31 -1.88
N LEU A 54 -9.72 -5.23 -1.53
CA LEU A 54 -9.58 -3.96 -2.21
C LEU A 54 -8.35 -3.22 -1.67
N TYR A 55 -7.45 -2.79 -2.56
CA TYR A 55 -6.28 -1.99 -2.20
C TYR A 55 -6.48 -0.56 -2.66
N LEU A 56 -6.40 0.38 -1.74
CA LEU A 56 -6.65 1.80 -2.00
C LEU A 56 -5.37 2.61 -1.84
N CYS A 57 -5.10 3.47 -2.81
CA CYS A 57 -4.10 4.52 -2.71
C CYS A 57 -4.81 5.85 -2.46
N ALA A 58 -4.38 6.59 -1.44
CA ALA A 58 -4.95 7.88 -1.09
C ALA A 58 -3.85 8.95 -0.92
N VAL A 59 -4.13 10.14 -1.47
CA VAL A 59 -3.34 11.35 -1.28
C VAL A 59 -4.26 12.42 -0.69
N GLN A 60 -3.71 13.28 0.16
CA GLN A 60 -4.41 14.44 0.69
C GLN A 60 -4.21 15.63 -0.25
#